data_AF-A0A0D1DQG2-F1
#
_entry.id   AF-A0A0D1DQG2-F1
#
_cell.length_a   1.000
_cell.length_b   1.000
_cell.length_c   1.000
_cell.angle_alpha   90.00
_cell.angle_beta   90.00
_cell.angle_gamma   90.00
#
_symmetry.space_group_name_H-M   'P 1'
#
loop_
_entity.id
_entity.type
_entity.pdbx_description
1 polymer ?
#
loop_
_entity_poly.entity_id
_entity_poly.type
_entity_poly.pdbx_seq_one_letter_code
_entity_poly.pdbx_strand_id
1 'polypeptide(L)'
;MMTSNPTSPATYQGHLTAGDGVLASRLHKPTHPSLVQVIFNNGSYNSHLISLQNFSRGQLITPFSPHADFASTKSYSTVQTGRNTHIELNSDLLYCNHSCDPNVSFVIGDAQDKSSWKAVAEKDISKGDILTFFYPSTEWHMSQPFDCACGSSSHCLGKIDGAHSINPATLSKYFVNNHILELKRNQIHADTTLSADNKQQLLNLLQ
;
A
#
# COMPACT_ATOMS: atom_id res chain seq x y z
N MET A 1 9.80 9.26 -45.00
CA MET A 1 10.69 9.07 -43.84
C MET A 1 9.95 9.59 -42.62
N MET A 2 9.27 8.71 -41.87
CA MET A 2 8.58 9.05 -40.63
C MET A 2 9.50 8.62 -39.49
N THR A 3 10.11 9.58 -38.82
CA THR A 3 10.94 9.37 -37.64
C THR A 3 10.03 9.02 -36.46
N SER A 4 10.20 7.81 -35.93
CA SER A 4 9.57 7.37 -34.68
C SER A 4 10.13 8.15 -33.48
N ASN A 5 9.26 8.82 -32.74
CA ASN A 5 9.55 9.36 -31.41
C ASN A 5 9.75 8.20 -30.40
N PRO A 6 10.78 8.20 -29.55
CA PRO A 6 10.86 7.30 -28.41
C PRO A 6 10.16 7.95 -27.21
N THR A 7 8.94 7.53 -26.90
CA THR A 7 8.30 7.88 -25.62
C THR A 7 7.96 6.62 -24.85
N SER A 8 8.82 6.27 -23.90
CA SER A 8 8.39 5.60 -22.67
C SER A 8 9.37 5.99 -21.56
N PRO A 9 8.92 6.66 -20.48
CA PRO A 9 9.74 6.82 -19.29
C PRO A 9 10.01 5.44 -18.71
N ALA A 10 11.25 5.20 -18.28
CA ALA A 10 11.73 3.90 -17.81
C ALA A 10 10.73 3.20 -16.89
N THR A 11 10.17 2.08 -17.37
CA THR A 11 9.39 1.14 -16.55
C THR A 11 10.22 0.77 -15.33
N TYR A 12 9.69 0.98 -14.12
CA TYR A 12 10.36 0.57 -12.89
C TYR A 12 10.70 -0.93 -12.99
N GLN A 13 12.00 -1.24 -13.06
CA GLN A 13 12.48 -2.61 -13.30
C GLN A 13 12.38 -3.50 -12.06
N GLY A 14 11.88 -2.97 -10.94
CA GLY A 14 11.64 -3.72 -9.72
C GLY A 14 10.39 -4.58 -9.75
N HIS A 15 9.63 -4.69 -10.85
CA HIS A 15 8.68 -5.80 -10.95
C HIS A 15 9.45 -7.10 -11.18
N LEU A 16 9.32 -8.06 -10.26
CA LEU A 16 9.90 -9.39 -10.45
C LEU A 16 9.28 -10.03 -11.70
N THR A 17 10.07 -10.16 -12.77
CA THR A 17 9.66 -10.93 -13.94
C THR A 17 9.89 -12.41 -13.61
N ALA A 18 8.80 -13.20 -13.57
CA ALA A 18 8.83 -14.65 -13.32
C ALA A 18 9.40 -15.12 -11.95
N GLY A 19 9.50 -14.23 -10.94
CA GLY A 19 9.93 -14.61 -9.59
C GLY A 19 11.43 -14.89 -9.43
N ASP A 20 12.26 -14.45 -10.38
CA ASP A 20 13.73 -14.51 -10.28
C ASP A 20 14.26 -13.28 -9.51
N GLY A 21 14.39 -13.43 -8.18
CA GLY A 21 14.90 -12.38 -7.31
C GLY A 21 16.38 -12.08 -7.54
N VAL A 22 17.16 -13.07 -8.00
CA VAL A 22 18.60 -12.90 -8.27
C VAL A 22 18.82 -12.01 -9.49
N LEU A 23 18.07 -12.22 -10.57
CA LEU A 23 18.15 -11.37 -11.75
C LEU A 23 17.67 -9.94 -11.43
N ALA A 24 16.56 -9.82 -10.71
CA ALA A 24 16.03 -8.53 -10.29
C ALA A 24 17.06 -7.75 -9.46
N SER A 25 17.72 -8.39 -8.50
CA SER A 25 18.75 -7.77 -7.66
C SER A 25 19.92 -7.19 -8.47
N ARG A 26 20.38 -7.87 -9.53
CA ARG A 26 21.54 -7.42 -10.32
C ARG A 26 21.26 -6.17 -11.15
N LEU A 27 20.02 -6.01 -11.61
CA LEU A 27 19.60 -4.90 -12.48
C LEU A 27 18.99 -3.75 -11.68
N HIS A 28 18.70 -3.98 -10.40
CA HIS A 28 18.03 -3.02 -9.55
C HIS A 28 18.91 -1.80 -9.25
N LYS A 29 18.32 -0.62 -9.45
CA LYS A 29 18.85 0.66 -8.99
C LYS A 29 17.95 1.16 -7.86
N PRO A 30 18.45 1.24 -6.61
CA PRO A 30 17.64 1.72 -5.49
C PRO A 30 17.15 3.14 -5.73
N THR A 31 15.88 3.40 -5.43
CA THR A 31 15.31 4.75 -5.52
C THR A 31 15.58 5.57 -4.27
N HIS A 32 15.78 4.90 -3.12
CA HIS A 32 15.98 5.54 -1.82
C HIS A 32 17.19 4.94 -1.05
N PRO A 33 18.41 4.94 -1.62
CA PRO A 33 19.54 4.15 -1.14
C PRO A 33 20.03 4.50 0.28
N SER A 34 19.65 5.66 0.82
CA SER A 34 19.99 6.05 2.19
C SER A 34 18.88 5.74 3.21
N LEU A 35 17.66 5.43 2.76
CA LEU A 35 16.48 5.30 3.62
C LEU A 35 16.01 3.85 3.72
N VAL A 36 15.99 3.12 2.60
CA VAL A 36 15.44 1.75 2.53
C VAL A 36 16.23 0.88 1.58
N GLN A 37 16.09 -0.44 1.74
CA GLN A 37 16.72 -1.43 0.88
C GLN A 37 15.73 -2.55 0.56
N VAL A 38 15.66 -2.93 -0.71
CA VAL A 38 14.96 -4.15 -1.13
C VAL A 38 15.84 -5.36 -0.87
N ILE A 39 15.31 -6.32 -0.11
CA ILE A 39 15.88 -7.66 0.04
C ILE A 39 15.20 -8.56 -0.97
N PHE A 40 15.93 -8.91 -2.03
CA PHE A 40 15.43 -9.76 -3.10
C PHE A 40 15.54 -11.24 -2.72
N ASN A 41 14.42 -11.96 -2.84
CA ASN A 41 14.36 -13.41 -2.67
C ASN A 41 13.73 -14.06 -3.91
N ASN A 42 14.11 -15.30 -4.17
CA ASN A 42 13.47 -16.10 -5.22
C ASN A 42 12.05 -16.47 -4.83
N GLY A 43 11.20 -16.63 -5.84
CA GLY A 43 9.77 -16.93 -5.67
C GLY A 43 8.91 -15.68 -5.63
N SER A 44 7.66 -15.84 -6.03
CA SER A 44 6.70 -14.75 -6.07
C SER A 44 6.45 -14.21 -4.67
N TYR A 45 6.48 -12.88 -4.52
CA TYR A 45 6.13 -12.16 -3.29
C TYR A 45 7.04 -12.43 -2.06
N ASN A 46 8.23 -13.03 -2.25
CA ASN A 46 9.18 -13.31 -1.17
C ASN A 46 10.16 -12.16 -0.88
N SER A 47 10.33 -11.24 -1.83
CA SER A 47 11.14 -10.04 -1.64
C SER A 47 10.42 -9.05 -0.72
N HIS A 48 11.17 -8.29 0.07
CA HIS A 48 10.62 -7.33 1.03
C HIS A 48 11.50 -6.10 1.20
N LEU A 49 10.94 -5.04 1.73
CA LEU A 49 11.63 -3.79 2.02
C LEU A 49 12.10 -3.75 3.48
N ILE A 50 13.34 -3.31 3.73
CA ILE A 50 13.83 -3.01 5.09
C ILE A 50 14.21 -1.54 5.23
N SER A 51 14.17 -1.04 6.47
CA SER A 51 14.67 0.29 6.82
C SER A 51 16.19 0.32 6.92
N LEU A 52 16.82 1.38 6.40
CA LEU A 52 18.25 1.68 6.62
C LEU A 52 18.48 2.73 7.71
N GLN A 53 17.41 3.29 8.29
CA GLN A 53 17.45 4.30 9.33
C GLN A 53 16.47 4.01 10.47
N ASN A 54 16.59 4.77 11.55
CA ASN A 54 15.58 4.80 12.59
C ASN A 54 14.54 5.89 12.27
N PHE A 55 13.27 5.60 12.50
CA PHE A 55 12.18 6.56 12.41
C PHE A 55 11.35 6.53 13.69
N SER A 56 11.07 7.70 14.28
CA SER A 56 10.06 7.80 15.34
C SER A 56 8.66 7.69 14.75
N ARG A 57 7.69 7.21 15.54
CA ARG A 57 6.27 7.24 15.17
C ARG A 57 5.85 8.63 14.65
N GLY A 58 5.15 8.65 13.52
CA GLY A 58 4.66 9.86 12.85
C GLY A 58 5.71 10.54 11.96
N GLN A 59 6.97 10.09 11.98
CA GLN A 59 8.01 10.68 11.14
C GLN A 59 7.79 10.32 9.66
N LEU A 60 8.03 11.31 8.79
CA LEU A 60 8.09 11.09 7.34
C LEU A 60 9.25 10.15 7.01
N ILE A 61 8.96 9.05 6.32
CA ILE A 61 9.97 8.15 5.77
C ILE A 61 10.43 8.72 4.43
N THR A 62 9.50 8.88 3.48
CA THR A 62 9.77 9.48 2.16
C THR A 62 8.47 9.91 1.46
N PRO A 63 8.45 11.00 0.68
CA PRO A 63 7.38 11.25 -0.28
C PRO A 63 7.36 10.19 -1.39
N PHE A 64 6.23 10.02 -2.07
CA PHE A 64 6.17 9.15 -3.26
C PHE A 64 6.72 9.81 -4.53
N SER A 65 6.73 11.14 -4.55
CA SER A 65 7.38 11.95 -5.59
C SER A 65 8.91 11.79 -5.53
N PRO A 66 9.63 11.77 -6.66
CA PRO A 66 9.15 11.99 -8.02
C PRO A 66 8.67 10.72 -8.74
N HIS A 67 8.68 9.58 -8.08
CA HIS A 67 8.54 8.27 -8.73
C HIS A 67 7.09 7.92 -9.05
N ALA A 68 6.14 8.26 -8.18
CA ALA A 68 4.78 7.81 -8.36
C ALA A 68 4.02 8.53 -9.49
N ASP A 69 3.32 7.74 -10.30
CA ASP A 69 2.52 8.18 -11.44
C ASP A 69 1.15 7.53 -11.45
N PHE A 70 0.16 8.20 -12.04
CA PHE A 70 -1.17 7.62 -12.22
C PHE A 70 -1.12 6.36 -13.08
N ALA A 71 -1.79 5.32 -12.60
CA ALA A 71 -1.97 4.08 -13.32
C ALA A 71 -3.26 4.14 -14.16
N SER A 72 -3.18 3.71 -15.42
CA SER A 72 -4.36 3.59 -16.28
C SER A 72 -5.22 2.37 -15.95
N THR A 73 -4.62 1.34 -15.33
CA THR A 73 -5.27 0.07 -15.00
C THR A 73 -4.85 -0.37 -13.62
N LYS A 74 -5.82 -0.80 -12.80
CA LYS A 74 -5.58 -1.43 -11.51
C LYS A 74 -4.83 -2.76 -11.67
N SER A 75 -3.78 -2.97 -10.89
CA SER A 75 -2.97 -4.19 -10.89
C SER A 75 -2.61 -4.61 -9.45
N TYR A 76 -1.79 -5.66 -9.28
CA TYR A 76 -1.30 -6.06 -7.96
C TYR A 76 -0.26 -5.09 -7.38
N SER A 77 0.36 -4.27 -8.22
CA SER A 77 1.40 -3.32 -7.84
C SER A 77 0.90 -1.89 -7.64
N THR A 78 -0.31 -1.60 -8.11
CA THR A 78 -0.89 -0.26 -7.95
C THR A 78 -1.38 -0.02 -6.52
N VAL A 79 -1.32 1.23 -6.10
CA VAL A 79 -1.97 1.73 -4.87
C VAL A 79 -3.17 2.59 -5.24
N GLN A 80 -4.34 2.32 -4.67
CA GLN A 80 -5.54 3.12 -4.84
C GLN A 80 -5.42 4.44 -4.07
N THR A 81 -5.63 5.55 -4.76
CA THR A 81 -5.57 6.92 -4.21
C THR A 81 -6.92 7.60 -4.06
N GLY A 82 -7.95 7.06 -4.70
CA GLY A 82 -9.30 7.62 -4.71
C GLY A 82 -10.31 6.57 -5.16
N ARG A 83 -11.58 6.94 -5.32
CA ARG A 83 -12.65 5.97 -5.67
C ARG A 83 -12.33 5.13 -6.90
N ASN A 84 -11.77 5.75 -7.93
CA ASN A 84 -11.47 5.10 -9.23
C ASN A 84 -10.04 5.39 -9.71
N THR A 85 -9.16 5.90 -8.85
CA THR A 85 -7.81 6.35 -9.23
C THR A 85 -6.76 5.53 -8.51
N HIS A 86 -5.73 5.15 -9.26
CA HIS A 86 -4.63 4.31 -8.81
C HIS A 86 -3.32 4.95 -9.25
N ILE A 87 -2.25 4.60 -8.54
CA ILE A 87 -0.88 5.00 -8.88
C ILE A 87 0.01 3.77 -8.96
N GLU A 88 1.01 3.80 -9.83
CA GLU A 88 2.19 2.96 -9.69
C GLU A 88 3.21 3.72 -8.83
N LEU A 89 3.80 3.05 -7.84
CA LEU A 89 4.80 3.66 -6.96
C LEU A 89 6.14 3.93 -7.67
N ASN A 90 6.45 3.11 -8.68
CA ASN A 90 7.70 3.12 -9.46
C ASN A 90 8.98 3.29 -8.61
N SER A 91 8.97 2.71 -7.41
CA SER A 91 10.03 2.86 -6.41
C SER A 91 10.10 1.65 -5.52
N ASP A 92 11.15 1.60 -4.69
CA ASP A 92 11.40 0.50 -3.74
C ASP A 92 10.25 0.27 -2.77
N LEU A 93 9.37 1.27 -2.59
CA LEU A 93 8.14 1.17 -1.82
C LEU A 93 7.18 0.09 -2.36
N LEU A 94 7.33 -0.35 -3.62
CA LEU A 94 6.61 -1.51 -4.17
C LEU A 94 6.78 -2.77 -3.30
N TYR A 95 7.93 -2.90 -2.63
CA TYR A 95 8.27 -4.04 -1.79
C TYR A 95 7.87 -3.89 -0.32
N CYS A 96 7.16 -2.81 0.02
CA CYS A 96 6.55 -2.66 1.34
C CYS A 96 5.34 -3.60 1.43
N ASN A 97 5.56 -4.81 1.94
CA ASN A 97 4.56 -5.87 1.91
C ASN A 97 3.43 -5.65 2.94
N HIS A 98 2.38 -6.45 2.84
CA HIS A 98 1.26 -6.41 3.78
C HIS A 98 1.67 -6.91 5.17
N SER A 99 1.18 -6.22 6.21
CA SER A 99 1.05 -6.79 7.56
C SER A 99 -0.25 -6.36 8.22
N CYS A 100 -0.83 -7.24 9.04
CA CYS A 100 -1.92 -6.91 9.97
C CYS A 100 -1.42 -6.23 11.25
N ASP A 101 -0.10 -6.10 11.44
CA ASP A 101 0.53 -5.24 12.45
C ASP A 101 1.62 -4.38 11.76
N PRO A 102 1.22 -3.42 10.92
CA PRO A 102 2.13 -2.66 10.07
C PRO A 102 3.02 -1.72 10.89
N ASN A 103 4.15 -1.31 10.32
CA ASN A 103 4.97 -0.21 10.83
C ASN A 103 4.99 1.02 9.91
N VAL A 104 4.43 0.92 8.71
CA VAL A 104 4.34 2.02 7.75
C VAL A 104 2.88 2.30 7.42
N SER A 105 2.57 3.58 7.29
CA SER A 105 1.31 4.08 6.74
C SER A 105 1.58 4.77 5.42
N PHE A 106 0.90 4.32 4.36
CA PHE A 106 0.85 5.00 3.08
C PHE A 106 -0.27 6.03 3.14
N VAL A 107 0.11 7.29 3.31
CA VAL A 107 -0.81 8.42 3.46
C VAL A 107 -1.09 9.01 2.09
N ILE A 108 -2.35 8.98 1.69
CA ILE A 108 -2.88 9.61 0.48
C ILE A 108 -3.71 10.80 0.94
N GLY A 109 -3.23 12.02 0.67
CA GLY A 109 -4.00 13.24 0.91
C GLY A 109 -5.06 13.45 -0.16
N ASP A 110 -4.80 14.35 -1.10
CA ASP A 110 -5.67 14.57 -2.26
C ASP A 110 -5.29 13.57 -3.38
N ALA A 111 -6.29 12.88 -3.93
CA ALA A 111 -6.13 11.86 -4.96
C ALA A 111 -5.48 12.37 -6.26
N GLN A 112 -5.48 13.69 -6.49
CA GLN A 112 -4.89 14.37 -7.64
C GLN A 112 -3.60 15.12 -7.31
N ASP A 113 -3.29 15.32 -6.02
CA ASP A 113 -2.08 16.02 -5.58
C ASP A 113 -0.98 15.04 -5.17
N LYS A 114 -0.04 14.81 -6.10
CA LYS A 114 1.14 13.98 -5.86
C LYS A 114 1.99 14.42 -4.66
N SER A 115 1.98 15.71 -4.32
CA SER A 115 2.76 16.24 -3.20
C SER A 115 2.22 15.80 -1.83
N SER A 116 0.96 15.36 -1.80
CA SER A 116 0.30 14.89 -0.59
C SER A 116 0.58 13.42 -0.26
N TRP A 117 1.16 12.65 -1.19
CA TRP A 117 1.36 11.20 -1.04
C TRP A 117 2.72 10.85 -0.44
N LYS A 118 2.72 10.03 0.60
CA LYS A 118 3.93 9.76 1.40
C LYS A 118 3.84 8.49 2.22
N ALA A 119 5.01 7.93 2.54
CA ALA A 119 5.17 6.90 3.57
C ALA A 119 5.53 7.55 4.90
N VAL A 120 4.81 7.19 5.96
CA VAL A 120 5.00 7.68 7.34
C VAL A 120 5.17 6.49 8.27
N ALA A 121 6.01 6.64 9.30
CA ALA A 121 6.17 5.63 10.34
C ALA A 121 4.90 5.55 11.21
N GLU A 122 4.21 4.41 11.22
CA GLU A 122 2.99 4.17 12.03
C GLU A 122 3.35 3.85 13.50
N LYS A 123 4.54 3.29 13.71
CA LYS A 123 5.20 3.06 15.00
C LYS A 123 6.69 3.38 14.89
N ASP A 124 7.43 3.31 15.99
CA ASP A 124 8.89 3.43 15.92
C ASP A 124 9.46 2.31 15.03
N ILE A 125 10.35 2.68 14.13
CA ILE A 125 11.03 1.78 13.18
C ILE A 125 12.53 1.86 13.48
N SER A 126 13.16 0.72 13.71
CA SER A 126 14.61 0.61 13.81
C SER A 126 15.23 0.31 12.45
N LYS A 127 16.49 0.70 12.27
CA LYS A 127 17.31 0.24 11.16
C LYS A 127 17.33 -1.29 11.14
N GLY A 128 17.05 -1.87 9.97
CA GLY A 128 16.97 -3.32 9.76
C GLY A 128 15.55 -3.89 9.86
N ASP A 129 14.59 -3.13 10.40
CA ASP A 129 13.19 -3.59 10.46
C ASP A 129 12.61 -3.76 9.06
N ILE A 130 11.81 -4.82 8.89
CA ILE A 130 11.01 -5.02 7.68
C ILE A 130 9.88 -3.99 7.65
N LEU A 131 9.78 -3.27 6.55
CA LEU A 131 8.73 -2.27 6.33
C LEU A 131 7.50 -2.93 5.74
N THR A 132 6.37 -2.76 6.42
CA THR A 132 5.08 -3.31 6.02
C THR A 132 3.97 -2.29 6.24
N PHE A 133 2.95 -2.32 5.39
CA PHE A 133 1.76 -1.50 5.55
C PHE A 133 0.48 -2.31 5.47
N PHE A 134 -0.60 -1.77 6.01
CA PHE A 134 -1.89 -2.43 5.95
C PHE A 134 -2.56 -2.15 4.61
N TYR A 135 -2.45 -3.08 3.65
CA TYR A 135 -3.01 -2.89 2.29
C TYR A 135 -4.47 -2.36 2.25
N PRO A 136 -5.40 -2.85 3.09
CA PRO A 136 -6.76 -2.29 3.12
C PRO A 136 -6.86 -0.82 3.55
N SER A 137 -5.78 -0.20 4.06
CA SER A 137 -5.73 1.25 4.32
C SER A 137 -5.78 2.09 3.03
N THR A 138 -5.38 1.52 1.89
CA THR A 138 -5.45 2.16 0.57
C THR A 138 -6.41 1.46 -0.37
N GLU A 139 -6.57 0.13 -0.25
CA GLU A 139 -7.31 -0.70 -1.19
C GLU A 139 -8.72 -1.05 -0.73
N TRP A 140 -9.73 -0.67 -1.51
CA TRP A 140 -11.12 -1.07 -1.28
C TRP A 140 -11.35 -2.54 -1.64
N HIS A 141 -10.91 -2.93 -2.82
CA HIS A 141 -10.79 -4.32 -3.27
C HIS A 141 -9.33 -4.56 -3.64
N MET A 142 -8.76 -5.70 -3.28
CA MET A 142 -7.50 -6.12 -3.90
C MET A 142 -7.74 -6.48 -5.37
N SER A 143 -6.75 -6.27 -6.24
CA SER A 143 -6.76 -6.85 -7.59
C SER A 143 -6.54 -8.37 -7.54
N GLN A 144 -5.78 -8.82 -6.54
CA GLN A 144 -5.46 -10.22 -6.26
C GLN A 144 -5.58 -10.46 -4.74
N PRO A 145 -6.71 -10.97 -4.25
CA PRO A 145 -6.86 -11.35 -2.84
C PRO A 145 -5.92 -12.51 -2.49
N PHE A 146 -5.41 -12.54 -1.25
CA PHE A 146 -4.41 -13.53 -0.82
C PHE A 146 -4.59 -13.98 0.64
N ASP A 147 -4.06 -15.16 0.95
CA ASP A 147 -3.94 -15.64 2.33
C ASP A 147 -2.74 -14.97 2.99
N CYS A 148 -2.98 -14.34 4.14
CA CYS A 148 -2.03 -13.52 4.85
C CYS A 148 -0.96 -14.37 5.54
N ALA A 149 0.30 -14.11 5.21
CA ALA A 149 1.46 -14.74 5.82
C ALA A 149 2.26 -13.77 6.72
N CYS A 150 1.63 -12.73 7.26
CA CYS A 150 2.33 -11.67 8.02
C CYS A 150 2.91 -12.12 9.38
N GLY A 151 2.52 -13.29 9.88
CA GLY A 151 3.01 -13.82 11.16
C GLY A 151 2.48 -13.13 12.42
N SER A 152 1.58 -12.14 12.30
CA SER A 152 0.94 -11.51 13.46
C SER A 152 0.06 -12.50 14.23
N SER A 153 0.35 -12.71 15.51
CA SER A 153 -0.29 -13.76 16.33
C SER A 153 -1.66 -13.39 16.89
N SER A 154 -1.98 -12.11 17.05
CA SER A 154 -3.21 -11.65 17.72
C SER A 154 -4.20 -10.90 16.82
N HIS A 155 -3.74 -10.37 15.68
CA HIS A 155 -4.54 -9.44 14.87
C HIS A 155 -4.56 -9.79 13.37
N CYS A 156 -4.03 -10.94 12.97
CA CYS A 156 -4.07 -11.38 11.58
C CYS A 156 -5.51 -11.58 11.10
N LEU A 157 -5.84 -11.01 9.94
CA LEU A 157 -7.16 -11.13 9.31
C LEU A 157 -7.34 -12.43 8.51
N GLY A 158 -6.30 -13.25 8.41
CA GLY A 158 -6.33 -14.52 7.67
C GLY A 158 -6.30 -14.32 6.16
N LYS A 159 -7.33 -13.70 5.56
CA LYS A 159 -7.40 -13.41 4.13
C LYS A 159 -7.53 -11.91 3.88
N ILE A 160 -6.76 -11.39 2.92
CA ILE A 160 -6.77 -9.98 2.54
C ILE A 160 -7.46 -9.82 1.18
N ASP A 161 -8.63 -9.19 1.20
CA ASP A 161 -9.48 -8.94 0.02
C ASP A 161 -9.74 -7.43 -0.20
N GLY A 162 -9.23 -6.59 0.70
CA GLY A 162 -9.43 -5.14 0.70
C GLY A 162 -10.43 -4.69 1.76
N ALA A 163 -10.56 -3.38 1.95
CA ALA A 163 -11.33 -2.80 3.04
C ALA A 163 -12.82 -3.17 2.99
N HIS A 164 -13.37 -3.43 1.80
CA HIS A 164 -14.80 -3.74 1.63
C HIS A 164 -15.27 -4.95 2.46
N SER A 165 -14.41 -5.94 2.69
CA SER A 165 -14.75 -7.18 3.41
C SER A 165 -14.51 -7.08 4.92
N ILE A 166 -13.88 -6.01 5.39
CA ILE A 166 -13.52 -5.83 6.80
C ILE A 166 -14.65 -5.12 7.55
N ASN A 167 -15.02 -5.66 8.71
CA ASN A 167 -16.01 -5.05 9.60
C ASN A 167 -15.50 -3.68 10.13
N PRO A 168 -16.34 -2.63 10.20
CA PRO A 168 -15.95 -1.32 10.74
C PRO A 168 -15.27 -1.34 12.12
N ALA A 169 -15.69 -2.23 13.03
CA ALA A 169 -15.08 -2.38 14.35
C ALA A 169 -13.65 -2.93 14.31
N THR A 170 -13.31 -3.70 13.27
CA THR A 170 -11.95 -4.16 13.03
C THR A 170 -11.16 -3.10 12.27
N LEU A 171 -11.77 -2.50 11.24
CA LEU A 171 -11.12 -1.51 10.37
C LEU A 171 -10.69 -0.26 11.16
N SER A 172 -11.50 0.18 12.13
CA SER A 172 -11.23 1.33 13.01
C SER A 172 -9.99 1.19 13.89
N LYS A 173 -9.41 -0.01 13.99
CA LYS A 173 -8.15 -0.24 14.72
C LYS A 173 -6.90 0.11 13.92
N TYR A 174 -7.06 0.43 12.64
CA TYR A 174 -5.96 0.69 11.71
C TYR A 174 -5.98 2.15 11.25
N PHE A 175 -4.82 2.63 10.83
CA PHE A 175 -4.76 3.78 9.94
C PHE A 175 -5.46 3.43 8.61
N VAL A 176 -6.36 4.31 8.15
CA VAL A 176 -7.12 4.13 6.91
C VAL A 176 -7.27 5.49 6.23
N ASN A 177 -7.00 5.55 4.93
CA ASN A 177 -7.10 6.79 4.18
C ASN A 177 -8.56 7.22 3.97
N ASN A 178 -8.77 8.52 3.78
CA ASN A 178 -10.11 9.12 3.66
C ASN A 178 -10.94 8.50 2.54
N HIS A 179 -10.34 8.22 1.38
CA HIS A 179 -11.06 7.60 0.26
C HIS A 179 -11.62 6.21 0.61
N ILE A 180 -10.92 5.44 1.46
CA ILE A 180 -11.42 4.16 1.96
C ILE A 180 -12.51 4.35 3.00
N LEU A 181 -12.36 5.31 3.91
CA LEU A 181 -13.41 5.63 4.88
C LEU A 181 -14.70 6.05 4.19
N GLU A 182 -14.63 6.89 3.16
CA GLU A 182 -15.78 7.28 2.34
C GLU A 182 -16.44 6.08 1.65
N LEU A 183 -15.65 5.19 1.04
CA LEU A 183 -16.18 3.97 0.43
C LEU A 183 -16.84 3.06 1.46
N LYS A 184 -16.28 2.94 2.67
CA LYS A 184 -16.87 2.16 3.76
C LYS A 184 -18.17 2.77 4.25
N ARG A 185 -18.24 4.09 4.45
CA ARG A 185 -19.49 4.78 4.82
C ARG A 185 -20.56 4.57 3.75
N ASN A 186 -20.20 4.69 2.47
CA ASN A 186 -21.11 4.42 1.35
C ASN A 186 -21.62 2.98 1.35
N GLN A 187 -20.77 1.99 1.63
CA GLN A 187 -21.17 0.59 1.78
C GLN A 187 -22.21 0.43 2.90
N ILE A 188 -21.99 1.04 4.07
CA ILE A 188 -22.93 0.98 5.21
C ILE A 188 -24.27 1.65 4.86
N HIS A 189 -24.23 2.82 4.22
CA HIS A 189 -25.45 3.51 3.81
C HIS A 189 -26.26 2.68 2.81
N ALA A 190 -25.59 2.04 1.85
CA ALA A 190 -26.21 1.21 0.81
C ALA A 190 -26.74 -0.14 1.31
N ASP A 191 -26.29 -0.62 2.47
CA ASP A 191 -26.73 -1.91 3.02
C ASP A 191 -28.18 -1.86 3.49
N THR A 192 -29.08 -2.54 2.78
CA THR A 192 -30.52 -2.58 3.10
C THR A 192 -30.86 -3.54 4.23
N THR A 193 -29.90 -4.35 4.69
CA THR A 193 -30.09 -5.31 5.79
C THR A 193 -29.91 -4.68 7.17
N LEU A 194 -29.25 -3.52 7.24
CA LEU A 194 -28.99 -2.81 8.50
C LEU A 194 -30.11 -1.83 8.85
N SER A 195 -30.53 -1.82 10.12
CA SER A 195 -31.39 -0.77 10.67
C SER A 195 -30.69 0.59 10.70
N ALA A 196 -31.45 1.68 10.82
CA ALA A 196 -30.89 3.03 10.94
C ALA A 196 -29.94 3.14 12.15
N ASP A 197 -30.32 2.56 13.29
CA ASP A 197 -29.49 2.57 14.51
C ASP A 197 -28.18 1.80 14.30
N ASN A 198 -28.23 0.62 13.67
CA ASN A 198 -27.02 -0.17 13.38
C ASN A 198 -26.10 0.57 12.41
N LYS A 199 -26.65 1.24 11.38
CA LYS A 199 -25.86 2.09 10.48
C LYS A 199 -25.15 3.19 11.25
N GLN A 200 -25.87 3.91 12.12
CA GLN A 200 -25.30 5.00 12.90
C GLN A 200 -24.17 4.51 13.83
N GLN A 201 -24.36 3.36 14.49
CA GLN A 201 -23.33 2.75 15.32
C GLN A 201 -22.06 2.42 14.52
N LEU A 202 -22.20 1.81 13.34
CA LEU A 202 -21.05 1.48 12.49
C LEU A 202 -20.36 2.74 11.93
N LEU A 203 -21.12 3.78 11.58
CA LEU A 203 -20.57 5.05 11.08
C LEU A 203 -19.76 5.79 12.15
N ASN A 204 -20.18 5.71 13.42
CA ASN A 204 -19.44 6.32 14.53
C ASN A 204 -18.05 5.68 14.75
N LEU A 205 -17.85 4.43 14.32
CA LEU A 205 -16.53 3.78 14.37
C LEU A 205 -15.55 4.30 13.31
N LEU A 206 -16.04 5.04 12.31
CA LEU A 206 -15.27 5.53 11.17
C LEU A 206 -15.04 7.04 11.21
N GLN A 207 -15.30 7.68 12.37
CA GLN A 207 -15.05 9.10 12.61
C GLN A 207 -13.61 9.30 13.05
#